data_AF-A0A812U7A3-F1
#
_entry.id   AF-A0A812U7A3-F1
#
_cell.length_a   1.000
_cell.length_b   1.000
_cell.length_c   1.000
_cell.angle_alpha   90.00
_cell.angle_beta   90.00
_cell.angle_gamma   90.00
#
_symmetry.space_group_name_H-M   'P 1'
#
loop_
_entity.id
_entity.type
_entity.pdbx_description
1 polymer ?
#
loop_
_entity_poly.entity_id
_entity_poly.type
_entity_poly.pdbx_seq_one_letter_code
_entity_poly.pdbx_strand_id
1 'polypeptide(L)'
;MSLNEEEIRAVVVEELGRIAPEIDIAEIDPDGDLREEMDIDSMDHLNLMIALHKRLGIEIPEIDYPKLLSQAMSDTPPLSPPGENDCLVVVDLQNDFMPGGALAVPDGDWHPAGHSSFASSHAGRAPFETIEAPYGPQTLWPDHCVQGTSGAAFHPDFDLDRAELVLRKGFRRAIDSYSAFAENDRRTSTGLAGYLRERGFTRLFFAGLATDFCVRWSVEDARAAGFTAVLVADACRAIDLDGSQAAALEAMRAAGAAVVQSDRLLG
;
A
#
# COMPACT_ATOMS: atom_id res chain seq x y z
N MET A 1 16.85 21.94 23.10
CA MET A 1 16.39 23.28 22.70
C MET A 1 15.58 23.07 21.44
N SER A 2 14.27 23.30 21.45
CA SER A 2 13.43 23.10 20.27
C SER A 2 13.69 24.24 19.31
N LEU A 3 14.30 23.94 18.16
CA LEU A 3 14.45 24.90 17.08
C LEU A 3 13.07 25.12 16.45
N ASN A 4 12.76 26.35 16.09
CA ASN A 4 11.58 26.65 15.28
C ASN A 4 11.86 26.37 13.80
N GLU A 5 10.82 26.38 12.98
CA GLU A 5 10.90 26.02 11.57
C GLU A 5 11.83 26.95 10.76
N GLU A 6 11.85 28.25 11.09
CA GLU A 6 12.75 29.23 10.45
C GLU A 6 14.22 28.95 10.80
N GLU A 7 14.50 28.57 12.05
CA GLU A 7 15.84 28.21 12.51
C GLU A 7 16.34 26.92 11.85
N ILE A 8 15.46 25.93 11.69
CA ILE A 8 15.78 24.69 10.97
C ILE A 8 16.07 24.98 9.50
N ARG A 9 15.21 25.77 8.84
CA ARG A 9 15.37 26.16 7.44
C ARG A 9 16.68 26.91 7.21
N ALA A 10 17.02 27.85 8.09
CA ALA A 10 18.28 28.59 8.01
C ALA A 10 19.51 27.68 8.10
N VAL A 11 19.47 26.65 8.96
CA VAL A 11 20.56 25.68 9.08
C VAL A 11 20.68 24.81 7.83
N VAL A 12 19.57 24.34 7.28
CA VAL A 12 19.56 23.53 6.05
C VAL A 12 20.12 24.31 4.87
N VAL A 13 19.65 25.55 4.67
CA VAL A 13 20.13 26.46 3.62
C VAL A 13 21.63 26.72 3.74
N GLU A 14 22.14 26.96 4.95
CA GLU A 14 23.56 27.22 5.15
C GLU A 14 24.44 26.00 4.86
N GLU A 15 24.02 24.79 5.25
CA GLU A 15 24.79 23.58 4.93
C GLU A 15 24.71 23.21 3.44
N LEU A 16 23.56 23.41 2.80
CA LEU A 16 23.41 23.25 1.36
C LEU A 16 24.36 24.18 0.59
N GLY A 17 24.42 25.45 0.94
CA GLY A 17 25.33 26.42 0.29
C GLY A 17 26.82 26.13 0.50
N ARG A 18 27.19 25.30 1.48
CA ARG A 18 28.58 24.84 1.66
C ARG A 18 28.91 23.61 0.83
N ILE A 19 27.94 22.72 0.65
CA ILE A 19 28.12 21.44 -0.03
C ILE A 19 27.98 21.62 -1.54
N ALA A 20 27.04 22.45 -1.97
CA ALA A 20 26.73 22.73 -3.36
C ALA A 20 26.68 24.26 -3.60
N PRO A 21 27.83 24.95 -3.59
CA PRO A 21 27.92 26.41 -3.69
C PRO A 21 27.51 26.97 -5.06
N GLU A 22 27.42 26.12 -6.08
CA GLU A 22 26.93 26.44 -7.42
C GLU A 22 25.43 26.66 -7.50
N ILE A 23 24.69 26.31 -6.44
CA ILE A 23 23.24 26.33 -6.44
C ILE A 23 22.73 27.68 -5.95
N ASP A 24 21.83 28.29 -6.73
CA ASP A 24 21.17 29.51 -6.31
C ASP A 24 20.03 29.19 -5.35
N ILE A 25 20.34 29.28 -4.06
CA ILE A 25 19.40 29.01 -2.97
C ILE A 25 18.21 29.99 -3.01
N ALA A 26 18.35 31.17 -3.64
CA ALA A 26 17.25 32.11 -3.77
C ALA A 26 16.19 31.67 -4.82
N GLU A 27 16.53 30.71 -5.69
CA GLU A 27 15.63 30.16 -6.71
C GLU A 27 14.99 28.83 -6.30
N ILE A 28 15.37 28.27 -5.15
CA ILE A 28 14.77 27.03 -4.63
C ILE A 28 13.32 27.31 -4.23
N ASP A 29 12.39 26.55 -4.82
CA ASP A 29 11.01 26.56 -4.39
C ASP A 29 10.95 25.96 -2.98
N PRO A 30 10.53 26.72 -1.95
CA PRO A 30 10.39 26.19 -0.60
C PRO A 30 9.41 25.01 -0.50
N ASP A 31 8.58 24.82 -1.53
CA ASP A 31 7.57 23.77 -1.65
C ASP A 31 7.91 22.72 -2.75
N GLY A 32 9.05 22.86 -3.45
CA GLY A 32 9.48 21.99 -4.54
C GLY A 32 10.30 20.76 -4.13
N ASP A 33 10.60 19.86 -5.09
CA ASP A 33 11.53 18.75 -4.87
C ASP A 33 12.96 19.25 -4.95
N LEU A 34 13.61 19.28 -3.79
CA LEU A 34 14.93 19.83 -3.63
C LEU A 34 15.96 19.08 -4.49
N ARG A 35 15.78 17.78 -4.75
CA ARG A 35 16.72 17.00 -5.57
C ARG A 35 16.54 17.27 -7.06
N GLU A 36 15.31 17.49 -7.52
CA GLU A 36 15.04 17.82 -8.92
C GLU A 36 15.45 19.26 -9.25
N GLU A 37 15.28 20.18 -8.31
CA GLU A 37 15.66 21.58 -8.48
C GLU A 37 17.17 21.82 -8.36
N MET A 38 17.84 21.06 -7.50
CA MET A 38 19.24 21.30 -7.14
C MET A 38 20.26 20.39 -7.83
N ASP A 39 19.83 19.41 -8.64
CA ASP A 39 20.72 18.44 -9.33
C ASP A 39 21.80 17.82 -8.42
N ILE A 40 21.47 17.61 -7.13
CA ILE A 40 22.43 17.11 -6.14
C ILE A 40 22.66 15.61 -6.29
N ASP A 41 23.92 15.20 -6.24
CA ASP A 41 24.30 13.80 -6.36
C ASP A 41 24.14 13.04 -5.02
N SER A 42 24.33 11.71 -5.06
CA SER A 42 24.17 10.86 -3.86
C SER A 42 25.22 11.13 -2.78
N MET A 43 26.38 11.69 -3.14
CA MET A 43 27.44 12.05 -2.21
C MET A 43 27.15 13.39 -1.52
N ASP A 44 26.65 14.36 -2.27
CA ASP A 44 26.23 15.66 -1.73
C ASP A 44 25.07 15.50 -0.74
N HIS A 45 24.12 14.62 -1.06
CA HIS A 45 23.05 14.25 -0.13
C HIS A 45 23.59 13.64 1.18
N LEU A 46 24.51 12.68 1.09
CA LEU A 46 25.10 12.07 2.28
C LEU A 46 25.89 13.10 3.11
N ASN A 47 26.62 13.99 2.45
CA ASN A 47 27.36 15.07 3.09
C ASN A 47 26.42 16.03 3.83
N LEU A 48 25.25 16.31 3.27
CA LEU A 48 24.23 17.16 3.91
C LEU A 48 23.68 16.50 5.17
N MET A 49 23.35 15.21 5.11
CA MET A 49 22.86 14.48 6.29
C MET A 49 23.91 14.44 7.41
N ILE A 50 25.18 14.22 7.06
CA ILE A 50 26.28 14.25 8.03
C ILE A 50 26.45 15.64 8.65
N ALA A 51 26.34 16.70 7.84
CA ALA A 51 26.46 18.08 8.32
C ALA A 51 25.31 18.46 9.27
N LEU A 52 24.07 18.12 8.91
CA LEU A 52 22.88 18.33 9.73
C LEU A 52 22.95 17.55 11.05
N HIS A 53 23.37 16.28 11.02
CA HIS A 53 23.57 15.47 12.21
C HIS A 53 24.60 16.11 13.16
N LYS A 54 25.77 16.52 12.65
CA LYS A 54 26.82 17.18 13.45
C LYS A 54 26.36 18.48 14.07
N ARG A 55 25.53 19.25 13.35
CA ARG A 55 25.14 20.60 13.74
C ARG A 55 23.92 20.62 14.66
N LEU A 56 22.95 19.73 14.44
CA LEU A 56 21.70 19.69 15.17
C LEU A 56 21.68 18.59 16.25
N GLY A 57 22.62 17.64 16.19
CA GLY A 57 22.65 16.48 17.09
C GLY A 57 21.47 15.52 16.88
N ILE A 58 20.81 15.59 15.73
CA ILE A 58 19.65 14.77 15.38
C ILE A 58 20.15 13.53 14.66
N GLU A 59 19.84 12.34 15.19
CA GLU A 59 19.96 11.11 14.42
C GLU A 59 18.85 11.07 13.38
N ILE A 60 19.25 11.05 12.11
CA ILE A 60 18.35 10.84 10.99
C ILE A 60 18.61 9.41 10.52
N PRO A 61 17.67 8.47 10.70
CA PRO A 61 17.79 7.12 10.16
C PRO A 61 17.96 7.13 8.65
N GLU A 62 18.77 6.23 8.09
CA GLU A 62 18.97 6.13 6.62
C GLU A 62 17.64 5.93 5.86
N ILE A 63 16.66 5.27 6.49
CA ILE A 63 15.31 5.08 5.96
C ILE A 63 14.52 6.39 5.78
N ASP A 64 14.92 7.46 6.47
CA ASP A 64 14.29 8.78 6.39
C ASP A 64 15.03 9.74 5.44
N TYR A 65 16.19 9.36 4.90
CA TYR A 65 16.93 10.18 3.94
C TYR A 65 16.11 10.55 2.69
N PRO A 66 15.30 9.66 2.09
CA PRO A 66 14.45 10.03 0.96
C PRO A 66 13.35 11.06 1.32
N LYS A 67 12.95 11.15 2.59
CA LYS A 67 11.88 12.02 3.07
C LYS A 67 12.33 13.45 3.34
N LEU A 68 13.64 13.70 3.42
CA LEU A 68 14.20 15.01 3.74
C LEU A 68 14.45 15.90 2.52
N LEU A 69 14.39 15.33 1.33
CA LEU A 69 14.67 16.03 0.07
C LEU A 69 13.47 16.17 -0.85
N SER A 70 12.42 15.36 -0.67
CA SER A 70 11.18 15.49 -1.42
C SER A 70 10.05 15.89 -0.49
N GLN A 71 9.58 17.14 -0.59
CA GLN A 71 8.19 17.42 -0.23
C GLN A 71 7.21 16.77 -1.23
N ALA A 72 7.69 16.20 -2.33
CA ALA A 72 6.91 15.49 -3.35
C ALA A 72 6.28 14.15 -2.88
N MET A 73 6.24 13.86 -1.57
CA MET A 73 5.26 12.91 -1.01
C MET A 73 3.97 13.59 -0.50
N SER A 74 3.86 14.92 -0.61
CA SER A 74 2.68 15.71 -0.21
C SER A 74 1.83 16.21 -1.38
N ASP A 75 2.09 15.78 -2.62
CA ASP A 75 1.27 16.14 -3.78
C ASP A 75 -0.08 15.41 -3.86
N THR A 76 -0.56 14.88 -2.73
CA THR A 76 -2.00 14.65 -2.61
C THR A 76 -2.60 15.96 -2.12
N PRO A 77 -3.39 16.71 -2.93
CA PRO A 77 -4.14 17.85 -2.43
C PRO A 77 -4.88 17.44 -1.15
N PRO A 78 -5.07 18.35 -0.17
CA PRO A 78 -5.67 18.01 1.11
C PRO A 78 -6.92 17.18 0.86
N LEU A 79 -6.87 15.93 1.36
CA LEU A 79 -7.87 14.93 1.02
C LEU A 79 -9.18 15.42 1.60
N SER A 80 -10.09 15.88 0.73
CA SER A 80 -11.42 16.28 1.16
C SER A 80 -12.06 15.13 1.91
N PRO A 81 -12.81 15.39 3.01
CA PRO A 81 -13.52 14.34 3.73
C PRO A 81 -14.35 13.47 2.78
N PRO A 82 -14.57 12.18 3.10
CA PRO A 82 -15.39 11.31 2.28
C PRO A 82 -16.78 11.92 1.99
N GLY A 83 -17.17 11.90 0.72
CA GLY A 83 -18.44 12.41 0.19
C GLY A 83 -19.28 11.32 -0.48
N GLU A 84 -20.33 11.73 -1.19
CA GLU A 84 -21.35 10.82 -1.76
C GLU A 84 -20.82 9.91 -2.88
N ASN A 85 -19.76 10.31 -3.59
CA ASN A 85 -19.14 9.53 -4.67
C ASN A 85 -17.91 8.74 -4.21
N ASP A 86 -17.72 8.62 -2.89
CA ASP A 86 -16.64 7.86 -2.28
C ASP A 86 -17.12 6.50 -1.79
N CYS A 87 -16.28 5.48 -1.94
CA CYS A 87 -16.56 4.14 -1.46
C CYS A 87 -15.38 3.58 -0.66
N LEU A 88 -15.67 2.97 0.48
CA LEU A 88 -14.69 2.18 1.24
C LEU A 88 -14.73 0.73 0.77
N VAL A 89 -13.60 0.24 0.29
CA VAL A 89 -13.35 -1.16 -0.05
C VAL A 89 -12.55 -1.79 1.08
N VAL A 90 -13.23 -2.61 1.88
CA VAL A 90 -12.61 -3.37 2.95
C VAL A 90 -12.23 -4.75 2.43
N VAL A 91 -10.93 -5.01 2.37
CA VAL A 91 -10.36 -6.22 1.77
C VAL A 91 -10.20 -7.27 2.85
N ASP A 92 -10.99 -8.33 2.72
CA ASP A 92 -10.75 -9.66 3.26
C ASP A 92 -10.59 -9.84 4.79
N LEU A 93 -11.32 -9.07 5.62
CA LEU A 93 -11.38 -9.23 7.09
C LEU A 93 -12.08 -10.53 7.56
N GLN A 94 -11.51 -11.67 7.21
CA GLN A 94 -12.01 -13.01 7.51
C GLN A 94 -11.39 -13.55 8.82
N ASN A 95 -11.62 -14.83 9.17
CA ASN A 95 -11.07 -15.41 10.40
C ASN A 95 -9.70 -16.09 10.17
N ASP A 96 -9.48 -16.64 8.98
CA ASP A 96 -8.38 -17.58 8.75
C ASP A 96 -7.01 -16.95 8.63
N PHE A 97 -6.93 -15.65 8.66
CA PHE A 97 -5.67 -14.94 8.78
C PHE A 97 -5.60 -14.14 10.12
N MET A 98 -6.67 -14.10 10.92
CA MET A 98 -6.68 -13.35 12.17
C MET A 98 -5.84 -14.15 13.16
N PRO A 99 -5.40 -13.59 14.30
CA PRO A 99 -4.63 -14.36 15.27
C PRO A 99 -5.34 -15.67 15.64
N GLY A 100 -4.73 -16.81 15.27
CA GLY A 100 -5.30 -18.15 15.45
C GLY A 100 -5.85 -18.82 14.18
N GLY A 101 -5.90 -18.13 13.04
CA GLY A 101 -6.31 -18.66 11.73
C GLY A 101 -5.19 -19.41 10.97
N ALA A 102 -5.56 -20.14 9.90
CA ALA A 102 -4.67 -21.01 9.13
C ALA A 102 -3.52 -20.31 8.36
N LEU A 103 -3.69 -19.05 7.94
CA LEU A 103 -2.68 -18.21 7.31
C LEU A 103 -2.52 -16.92 8.12
N ALA A 104 -2.20 -17.05 9.42
CA ALA A 104 -2.12 -15.93 10.35
C ALA A 104 -1.11 -14.84 9.93
N VAL A 105 -1.66 -13.88 9.23
CA VAL A 105 -1.22 -12.53 8.90
C VAL A 105 -2.51 -11.78 9.06
N PRO A 106 -2.65 -10.64 9.72
CA PRO A 106 -3.98 -10.02 9.66
C PRO A 106 -4.39 -9.89 8.15
N ASP A 107 -5.57 -10.47 7.81
CA ASP A 107 -6.33 -11.11 6.66
C ASP A 107 -6.91 -10.35 5.45
N GLY A 108 -7.00 -10.87 4.20
CA GLY A 108 -7.37 -12.25 3.82
C GLY A 108 -7.70 -12.62 2.33
N ASP A 109 -8.57 -13.63 2.07
CA ASP A 109 -9.04 -14.25 0.77
C ASP A 109 -10.22 -15.28 0.93
N TRP A 110 -10.80 -15.88 -0.14
CA TRP A 110 -11.89 -16.92 -0.12
C TRP A 110 -11.74 -18.02 -1.21
N HIS A 111 -11.57 -19.31 -0.89
CA HIS A 111 -11.16 -20.34 -1.88
C HIS A 111 -11.89 -21.70 -1.79
N PRO A 112 -12.09 -22.45 -2.90
CA PRO A 112 -12.62 -23.82 -2.85
C PRO A 112 -11.59 -24.82 -2.28
N ALA A 113 -12.05 -25.96 -1.73
CA ALA A 113 -11.15 -27.01 -1.24
C ALA A 113 -10.23 -27.55 -2.35
N GLY A 114 -8.92 -27.62 -2.10
CA GLY A 114 -7.90 -28.01 -3.09
C GLY A 114 -7.73 -26.97 -4.20
N HIS A 115 -7.79 -25.69 -3.85
CA HIS A 115 -7.50 -24.58 -4.75
C HIS A 115 -6.05 -24.60 -5.22
N SER A 116 -5.77 -24.14 -6.45
CA SER A 116 -4.44 -24.21 -7.05
C SER A 116 -3.39 -23.35 -6.35
N SER A 117 -3.79 -22.37 -5.55
CA SER A 117 -2.85 -21.58 -4.74
C SER A 117 -2.43 -22.30 -3.45
N PHE A 118 -3.05 -23.42 -3.07
CA PHE A 118 -2.68 -24.13 -1.85
C PHE A 118 -1.50 -25.07 -2.10
N ALA A 119 -0.51 -25.04 -1.20
CA ALA A 119 0.61 -25.97 -1.23
C ALA A 119 0.14 -27.44 -1.16
N SER A 120 -0.95 -27.72 -0.43
CA SER A 120 -1.55 -29.06 -0.34
C SER A 120 -2.05 -29.62 -1.67
N SER A 121 -2.35 -28.75 -2.64
CA SER A 121 -2.75 -29.13 -4.00
C SER A 121 -1.57 -29.54 -4.88
N HIS A 122 -0.32 -29.37 -4.42
CA HIS A 122 0.90 -29.63 -5.18
C HIS A 122 1.81 -30.61 -4.45
N ALA A 123 1.93 -31.84 -4.97
CA ALA A 123 2.73 -32.88 -4.33
C ALA A 123 4.20 -32.46 -4.18
N GLY A 124 4.72 -32.52 -2.94
CA GLY A 124 6.11 -32.21 -2.62
C GLY A 124 6.44 -30.71 -2.52
N ARG A 125 5.42 -29.83 -2.51
CA ARG A 125 5.59 -28.40 -2.29
C ARG A 125 5.22 -27.99 -0.87
N ALA A 126 5.79 -26.88 -0.42
CA ALA A 126 5.53 -26.24 0.85
C ALA A 126 4.90 -24.84 0.65
N PRO A 127 4.19 -24.34 1.68
CA PRO A 127 3.76 -22.94 1.71
C PRO A 127 4.93 -21.97 1.50
N PHE A 128 4.60 -20.81 0.94
CA PHE A 128 5.49 -19.69 0.60
C PHE A 128 6.47 -19.97 -0.55
N GLU A 129 6.46 -21.16 -1.14
CA GLU A 129 7.13 -21.40 -2.41
C GLU A 129 6.40 -20.71 -3.58
N THR A 130 7.16 -20.23 -4.57
CA THR A 130 6.59 -19.76 -5.83
C THR A 130 6.70 -20.83 -6.91
N ILE A 131 5.60 -21.10 -7.62
CA ILE A 131 5.53 -21.99 -8.77
C ILE A 131 5.13 -21.23 -10.04
N GLU A 132 5.35 -21.84 -11.20
CA GLU A 132 4.81 -21.35 -12.47
C GLU A 132 3.42 -21.95 -12.72
N ALA A 133 2.38 -21.12 -12.70
CA ALA A 133 1.02 -21.48 -13.06
C ALA A 133 0.72 -21.07 -14.52
N PRO A 134 -0.38 -21.53 -15.15
CA PRO A 134 -0.73 -21.13 -16.51
C PRO A 134 -0.91 -19.62 -16.72
N TYR A 135 -1.12 -18.86 -15.65
CA TYR A 135 -1.27 -17.40 -15.64
C TYR A 135 0.00 -16.66 -15.17
N GLY A 136 1.11 -17.37 -14.94
CA GLY A 136 2.37 -16.81 -14.46
C GLY A 136 2.75 -17.27 -13.05
N PRO A 137 3.67 -16.55 -12.38
CA PRO A 137 4.13 -16.88 -11.03
C PRO A 137 2.99 -16.90 -10.01
N GLN A 138 2.92 -17.95 -9.20
CA GLN A 138 1.95 -18.12 -8.12
C GLN A 138 2.67 -18.51 -6.83
N THR A 139 2.53 -17.69 -5.79
CA THR A 139 2.92 -18.05 -4.42
C THR A 139 1.96 -19.09 -3.88
N LEU A 140 2.49 -20.17 -3.31
CA LEU A 140 1.71 -21.21 -2.66
C LEU A 140 1.45 -20.83 -1.21
N TRP A 141 0.24 -21.06 -0.74
CA TRP A 141 -0.21 -20.74 0.60
C TRP A 141 -0.60 -22.01 1.38
N PRO A 142 -0.64 -21.97 2.72
CA PRO A 142 -1.41 -22.95 3.48
C PRO A 142 -2.88 -22.94 3.02
N ASP A 143 -3.62 -24.03 3.20
CA ASP A 143 -5.07 -24.01 3.00
C ASP A 143 -5.69 -22.97 3.93
N HIS A 144 -6.40 -22.01 3.36
CA HIS A 144 -7.02 -20.92 4.10
C HIS A 144 -8.33 -20.50 3.43
N CYS A 145 -9.25 -19.96 4.22
CA CYS A 145 -10.56 -19.46 3.80
C CYS A 145 -11.32 -20.38 2.86
N VAL A 146 -11.29 -21.67 3.19
CA VAL A 146 -11.98 -22.69 2.42
C VAL A 146 -13.50 -22.47 2.48
N GLN A 147 -14.16 -22.51 1.32
CA GLN A 147 -15.60 -22.28 1.21
C GLN A 147 -16.42 -23.10 2.23
N GLY A 148 -17.22 -22.39 3.02
CA GLY A 148 -18.11 -23.00 4.02
C GLY A 148 -17.46 -23.35 5.36
N THR A 149 -16.17 -23.06 5.56
CA THR A 149 -15.52 -23.20 6.86
C THR A 149 -15.68 -21.94 7.71
N SER A 150 -15.41 -22.06 9.02
CA SER A 150 -15.35 -20.90 9.91
C SER A 150 -14.21 -19.94 9.54
N GLY A 151 -13.11 -20.46 9.01
CA GLY A 151 -11.98 -19.66 8.53
C GLY A 151 -12.39 -18.66 7.45
N ALA A 152 -13.27 -19.08 6.53
CA ALA A 152 -13.79 -18.24 5.46
C ALA A 152 -14.83 -17.20 5.89
N ALA A 153 -15.36 -17.26 7.12
CA ALA A 153 -16.32 -16.27 7.61
C ALA A 153 -15.61 -14.95 7.98
N PHE A 154 -16.35 -13.84 7.95
CA PHE A 154 -15.86 -12.56 8.48
C PHE A 154 -15.53 -12.67 9.97
N HIS A 155 -14.55 -11.87 10.41
CA HIS A 155 -14.24 -11.75 11.83
C HIS A 155 -15.48 -11.22 12.59
N PRO A 156 -15.81 -11.76 13.78
CA PRO A 156 -17.03 -11.38 14.52
C PRO A 156 -17.09 -9.91 14.93
N ASP A 157 -15.94 -9.25 15.07
CA ASP A 157 -15.87 -7.81 15.41
C ASP A 157 -16.02 -6.90 14.19
N PHE A 158 -16.09 -7.47 12.97
CA PHE A 158 -16.32 -6.68 11.77
C PHE A 158 -17.82 -6.43 11.57
N ASP A 159 -18.22 -5.17 11.74
CA ASP A 159 -19.60 -4.73 11.54
C ASP A 159 -19.93 -4.62 10.04
N LEU A 160 -20.86 -5.46 9.60
CA LEU A 160 -21.32 -5.52 8.22
C LEU A 160 -22.60 -4.70 7.97
N ASP A 161 -23.18 -4.04 8.98
CA ASP A 161 -24.48 -3.36 8.85
C ASP A 161 -24.46 -2.23 7.81
N ARG A 162 -23.27 -1.68 7.53
CA ARG A 162 -23.05 -0.63 6.52
C ARG A 162 -22.56 -1.17 5.17
N ALA A 163 -22.33 -2.47 5.05
CA ALA A 163 -21.86 -3.07 3.82
C ALA A 163 -22.99 -3.19 2.79
N GLU A 164 -22.81 -2.55 1.64
CA GLU A 164 -23.78 -2.61 0.55
C GLU A 164 -23.50 -3.76 -0.45
N LEU A 165 -22.30 -4.32 -0.42
CA LEU A 165 -21.89 -5.44 -1.25
C LEU A 165 -20.89 -6.32 -0.51
N VAL A 166 -21.09 -7.64 -0.61
CA VAL A 166 -20.07 -8.64 -0.31
C VAL A 166 -19.67 -9.30 -1.62
N LEU A 167 -18.45 -9.01 -2.09
CA LEU A 167 -17.87 -9.62 -3.28
C LEU A 167 -16.91 -10.73 -2.87
N ARG A 168 -17.07 -11.91 -3.47
CA ARG A 168 -16.16 -13.05 -3.26
C ARG A 168 -15.24 -13.20 -4.46
N LYS A 169 -13.95 -13.40 -4.20
CA LYS A 169 -12.89 -13.69 -5.19
C LYS A 169 -12.27 -15.06 -4.90
N GLY A 170 -11.32 -15.53 -5.71
CA GLY A 170 -10.56 -16.78 -5.46
C GLY A 170 -11.37 -18.08 -5.60
N PHE A 171 -12.59 -18.02 -6.13
CA PHE A 171 -13.52 -19.16 -6.09
C PHE A 171 -13.32 -20.17 -7.21
N ARG A 172 -12.47 -19.87 -8.21
CA ARG A 172 -12.16 -20.77 -9.31
C ARG A 172 -10.96 -21.62 -8.94
N ARG A 173 -11.15 -22.93 -8.86
CA ARG A 173 -10.09 -23.88 -8.48
C ARG A 173 -8.74 -23.67 -9.20
N ALA A 174 -8.76 -23.23 -10.46
CA ALA A 174 -7.59 -23.14 -11.31
C ALA A 174 -7.00 -21.72 -11.44
N ILE A 175 -7.62 -20.69 -10.86
CA ILE A 175 -7.19 -19.29 -11.00
C ILE A 175 -7.37 -18.60 -9.65
N ASP A 176 -6.25 -18.13 -9.10
CA ASP A 176 -6.27 -17.34 -7.87
C ASP A 176 -6.66 -15.88 -8.16
N SER A 177 -7.02 -15.12 -7.13
CA SER A 177 -7.48 -13.74 -7.31
C SER A 177 -7.14 -12.89 -6.11
N TYR A 178 -5.97 -12.25 -6.13
CA TYR A 178 -5.61 -11.28 -5.10
C TYR A 178 -6.44 -10.01 -5.20
N SER A 179 -6.56 -9.45 -6.41
CA SER A 179 -7.35 -8.25 -6.65
C SER A 179 -8.84 -8.53 -6.54
N ALA A 180 -9.57 -7.56 -6.00
CA ALA A 180 -11.03 -7.53 -6.02
C ALA A 180 -11.59 -7.10 -7.39
N PHE A 181 -10.77 -6.70 -8.37
CA PHE A 181 -11.18 -6.21 -9.69
C PHE A 181 -10.96 -7.23 -10.83
N ALA A 182 -9.85 -7.94 -10.80
CA ALA A 182 -9.46 -8.94 -11.80
C ALA A 182 -8.77 -10.14 -11.15
N GLU A 183 -8.97 -11.33 -11.71
CA GLU A 183 -8.28 -12.55 -11.27
C GLU A 183 -6.82 -12.55 -11.74
N ASN A 184 -5.98 -13.43 -11.20
CA ASN A 184 -4.53 -13.45 -11.45
C ASN A 184 -4.16 -13.73 -12.92
N ASP A 185 -5.10 -14.21 -13.73
CA ASP A 185 -4.95 -14.33 -15.19
C ASP A 185 -4.93 -12.98 -15.95
N ARG A 186 -5.18 -11.87 -15.25
CA ARG A 186 -5.25 -10.49 -15.77
C ARG A 186 -6.30 -10.31 -16.88
N ARG A 187 -7.26 -11.23 -16.99
CA ARG A 187 -8.30 -11.24 -18.04
C ARG A 187 -9.70 -11.38 -17.46
N THR A 188 -9.87 -12.21 -16.45
CA THR A 188 -11.16 -12.52 -15.86
C THR A 188 -11.52 -11.41 -14.86
N SER A 189 -12.59 -10.67 -15.16
CA SER A 189 -13.08 -9.63 -14.24
C SER A 189 -13.97 -10.23 -13.14
N THR A 190 -13.90 -9.65 -11.95
CA THR A 190 -14.82 -9.94 -10.84
C THR A 190 -16.17 -9.22 -10.96
N GLY A 191 -16.28 -8.23 -11.84
CA GLY A 191 -17.44 -7.35 -11.98
C GLY A 191 -17.42 -6.10 -11.08
N LEU A 192 -16.48 -5.98 -10.13
CA LEU A 192 -16.46 -4.87 -9.17
C LEU A 192 -16.36 -3.49 -9.84
N ALA A 193 -15.51 -3.36 -10.86
CA ALA A 193 -15.35 -2.11 -11.60
C ALA A 193 -16.65 -1.64 -12.25
N GLY A 194 -17.46 -2.58 -12.76
CA GLY A 194 -18.76 -2.27 -13.36
C GLY A 194 -19.74 -1.78 -12.31
N TYR A 195 -19.86 -2.53 -11.21
CA TYR A 195 -20.71 -2.17 -10.07
C TYR A 195 -20.40 -0.77 -9.53
N LEU A 196 -19.12 -0.47 -9.27
CA LEU A 196 -18.71 0.82 -8.70
C LEU A 196 -19.02 1.99 -9.64
N ARG A 197 -18.77 1.84 -10.95
CA ARG A 197 -19.08 2.87 -11.95
C ARG A 197 -20.58 3.11 -12.09
N GLU A 198 -21.38 2.04 -12.10
CA GLU A 198 -22.84 2.15 -12.22
C GLU A 198 -23.46 2.86 -11.00
N ARG A 199 -22.83 2.75 -9.83
CA ARG A 199 -23.21 3.49 -8.62
C ARG A 199 -22.67 4.92 -8.54
N GLY A 200 -21.85 5.34 -9.49
CA GLY A 200 -21.31 6.71 -9.54
C GLY A 200 -20.09 6.95 -8.64
N PHE A 201 -19.48 5.90 -8.08
CA PHE A 201 -18.27 6.06 -7.28
C PHE A 201 -17.08 6.43 -8.15
N THR A 202 -16.28 7.39 -7.70
CA THR A 202 -15.11 7.91 -8.44
C THR A 202 -13.82 7.82 -7.64
N ARG A 203 -13.91 7.83 -6.31
CA ARG A 203 -12.77 7.69 -5.40
C ARG A 203 -13.02 6.56 -4.41
N LEU A 204 -12.01 5.71 -4.27
CA LEU A 204 -12.05 4.48 -3.50
C LEU A 204 -11.01 4.54 -2.39
N PHE A 205 -11.45 4.25 -1.17
CA PHE A 205 -10.61 4.09 0.00
C PHE A 205 -10.38 2.60 0.23
N PHE A 206 -9.14 2.18 0.42
CA PHE A 206 -8.77 0.79 0.64
C PHE A 206 -8.27 0.61 2.06
N ALA A 207 -8.85 -0.38 2.73
CA ALA A 207 -8.46 -0.86 4.05
C ALA A 207 -8.54 -2.39 4.06
N GLY A 208 -8.03 -3.01 5.10
CA GLY A 208 -8.00 -4.47 5.20
C GLY A 208 -6.67 -5.03 4.76
N LEU A 209 -6.66 -6.29 4.33
CA LEU A 209 -5.44 -7.07 4.38
C LEU A 209 -5.39 -8.12 3.24
N ALA A 210 -4.21 -8.61 2.85
CA ALA A 210 -2.91 -8.11 3.25
C ALA A 210 -2.44 -6.91 2.40
N THR A 211 -1.79 -5.92 3.02
CA THR A 211 -1.29 -4.69 2.37
C THR A 211 -0.48 -4.98 1.10
N ASP A 212 0.35 -6.01 1.16
CA ASP A 212 1.35 -6.41 0.17
C ASP A 212 0.85 -7.38 -0.91
N PHE A 213 -0.39 -7.86 -0.79
CA PHE A 213 -1.05 -8.75 -1.75
C PHE A 213 -2.41 -8.19 -2.17
N CYS A 214 -3.50 -8.65 -1.55
CA CYS A 214 -4.87 -8.37 -1.96
C CYS A 214 -5.20 -6.88 -1.99
N VAL A 215 -4.72 -6.13 -0.99
CA VAL A 215 -4.91 -4.68 -0.93
C VAL A 215 -4.14 -4.00 -2.06
N ARG A 216 -2.82 -4.26 -2.17
CA ARG A 216 -1.98 -3.70 -3.24
C ARG A 216 -2.56 -3.93 -4.62
N TRP A 217 -2.88 -5.19 -4.95
CA TRP A 217 -3.39 -5.55 -6.26
C TRP A 217 -4.75 -4.88 -6.54
N SER A 218 -5.61 -4.77 -5.52
CA SER A 218 -6.88 -4.07 -5.64
C SER A 218 -6.71 -2.56 -5.86
N VAL A 219 -5.73 -1.93 -5.19
CA VAL A 219 -5.39 -0.52 -5.37
C VAL A 219 -4.84 -0.27 -6.79
N GLU A 220 -3.88 -1.09 -7.24
CA GLU A 220 -3.30 -1.00 -8.58
C GLU A 220 -4.36 -1.16 -9.68
N ASP A 221 -5.24 -2.17 -9.55
CA ASP A 221 -6.30 -2.40 -10.53
C ASP A 221 -7.38 -1.31 -10.49
N ALA A 222 -7.68 -0.73 -9.32
CA ALA A 222 -8.58 0.42 -9.23
C ALA A 222 -8.03 1.63 -9.99
N ARG A 223 -6.72 1.90 -9.84
CA ARG A 223 -6.02 2.94 -10.61
C ARG A 223 -6.05 2.64 -12.10
N ALA A 224 -5.76 1.41 -12.51
CA ALA A 224 -5.84 0.98 -13.91
C ALA A 224 -7.28 1.09 -14.47
N ALA A 225 -8.30 0.89 -13.63
CA ALA A 225 -9.70 1.09 -13.97
C ALA A 225 -10.15 2.56 -13.95
N GLY A 226 -9.26 3.51 -13.64
CA GLY A 226 -9.54 4.95 -13.70
C GLY A 226 -10.21 5.54 -12.46
N PHE A 227 -10.23 4.82 -11.34
CA PHE A 227 -10.66 5.37 -10.06
C PHE A 227 -9.53 6.15 -9.39
N THR A 228 -9.86 7.15 -8.58
CA THR A 228 -8.92 7.66 -7.58
C THR A 228 -8.81 6.63 -6.46
N ALA A 229 -7.60 6.19 -6.13
CA ALA A 229 -7.38 5.19 -5.08
C ALA A 229 -6.60 5.81 -3.92
N VAL A 230 -7.07 5.54 -2.70
CA VAL A 230 -6.49 6.01 -1.45
C VAL A 230 -6.31 4.83 -0.52
N LEU A 231 -5.08 4.53 -0.12
CA LEU A 231 -4.80 3.53 0.91
C LEU A 231 -4.89 4.18 2.30
N VAL A 232 -5.69 3.60 3.19
CA VAL A 232 -5.74 3.97 4.62
C VAL A 232 -4.78 3.06 5.37
N ALA A 233 -3.53 3.49 5.50
CA ALA A 233 -2.39 2.63 5.83
C ALA A 233 -2.45 2.05 7.25
N ASP A 234 -2.92 2.81 8.23
CA ASP A 234 -3.16 2.36 9.62
C ASP A 234 -4.37 1.42 9.76
N ALA A 235 -5.20 1.33 8.73
CA ALA A 235 -6.28 0.36 8.63
C ALA A 235 -5.88 -0.89 7.81
N CYS A 236 -4.58 -1.08 7.56
CA CYS A 236 -4.04 -2.22 6.80
C CYS A 236 -2.89 -2.91 7.56
N ARG A 237 -2.59 -4.16 7.20
CA ARG A 237 -1.42 -4.90 7.67
C ARG A 237 -0.92 -5.88 6.61
N ALA A 238 0.39 -6.04 6.50
CA ALA A 238 1.05 -6.88 5.51
C ALA A 238 1.37 -8.28 6.06
N ILE A 239 1.57 -9.24 5.14
CA ILE A 239 2.26 -10.52 5.41
C ILE A 239 3.73 -10.25 5.69
N ASP A 240 4.32 -9.38 4.87
CA ASP A 240 5.71 -8.93 4.91
C ASP A 240 6.73 -10.07 4.70
N LEU A 241 6.44 -10.95 3.74
CA LEU A 241 7.42 -11.91 3.25
C LEU A 241 8.60 -11.16 2.63
N ASP A 242 9.80 -11.32 3.20
CA ASP A 242 11.05 -10.72 2.72
C ASP A 242 11.00 -9.20 2.48
N GLY A 243 10.25 -8.45 3.30
CA GLY A 243 10.14 -6.98 3.19
C GLY A 243 9.17 -6.49 2.11
N SER A 244 8.25 -7.35 1.68
CA SER A 244 7.26 -7.06 0.62
C SER A 244 6.34 -5.87 0.93
N GLN A 245 6.16 -5.48 2.20
CA GLN A 245 5.36 -4.30 2.55
C GLN A 245 5.92 -3.01 1.94
N ALA A 246 7.23 -2.79 2.03
CA ALA A 246 7.86 -1.58 1.52
C ALA A 246 7.70 -1.48 -0.01
N ALA A 247 7.94 -2.60 -0.71
CA ALA A 247 7.78 -2.69 -2.15
C ALA A 247 6.31 -2.49 -2.58
N ALA A 248 5.35 -2.97 -1.79
CA ALA A 248 3.93 -2.79 -2.07
C ALA A 248 3.49 -1.33 -1.95
N LEU A 249 3.91 -0.63 -0.90
CA LEU A 249 3.63 0.79 -0.72
C LEU A 249 4.21 1.62 -1.87
N GLU A 250 5.43 1.30 -2.30
CA GLU A 250 6.07 1.98 -3.42
C GLU A 250 5.32 1.74 -4.73
N ALA A 251 4.91 0.49 -5.00
CA ALA A 251 4.16 0.17 -6.20
C ALA A 251 2.79 0.88 -6.26
N MET A 252 2.09 0.98 -5.12
CA MET A 252 0.83 1.72 -5.05
C MET A 252 1.03 3.22 -5.33
N ARG A 253 2.09 3.83 -4.81
CA ARG A 253 2.44 5.24 -5.12
C ARG A 253 2.80 5.41 -6.59
N ALA A 254 3.58 4.50 -7.16
CA ALA A 254 3.92 4.51 -8.58
C ALA A 254 2.69 4.34 -9.49
N ALA A 255 1.64 3.63 -9.02
CA ALA A 255 0.33 3.56 -9.68
C ALA A 255 -0.52 4.84 -9.49
N GLY A 256 -0.03 5.83 -8.76
CA GLY A 256 -0.69 7.10 -8.47
C GLY A 256 -1.77 7.00 -7.39
N ALA A 257 -1.67 6.04 -6.48
CA ALA A 257 -2.53 6.00 -5.30
C ALA A 257 -1.97 6.88 -4.18
N ALA A 258 -2.84 7.57 -3.46
CA ALA A 258 -2.47 8.27 -2.24
C ALA A 258 -2.36 7.28 -1.07
N VAL A 259 -1.44 7.52 -0.14
CA VAL A 259 -1.28 6.72 1.08
C VAL A 259 -1.45 7.65 2.27
N VAL A 260 -2.49 7.42 3.08
CA VAL A 260 -2.84 8.29 4.21
C VAL A 260 -3.04 7.50 5.50
N GLN A 261 -3.05 8.20 6.62
CA GLN A 261 -3.52 7.69 7.90
C GLN A 261 -5.02 8.04 8.07
N SER A 262 -5.75 7.28 8.87
CA SER A 262 -7.18 7.46 9.09
C SER A 262 -7.52 8.81 9.74
N ASP A 263 -6.62 9.36 10.56
CA ASP A 263 -6.78 10.66 11.22
C ASP A 263 -6.99 11.82 10.22
N ARG A 264 -6.40 11.73 9.01
CA ARG A 264 -6.59 12.69 7.93
C ARG A 264 -8.00 12.69 7.34
N LEU A 265 -8.78 11.64 7.60
CA LEU A 265 -10.14 11.46 7.07
C LEU A 265 -11.23 11.73 8.11
N LEU A 266 -10.90 11.53 9.40
CA LEU A 266 -11.89 11.51 10.49
C LEU A 266 -12.15 12.87 11.14
N GLY A 267 -11.26 13.85 10.95
CA GLY A 267 -11.42 15.22 11.46
C GLY A 267 -11.06 15.39 12.93
#